data_AF-A0A7C5JMU4-F1
#
_entry.id   AF-A0A7C5JMU4-F1
#
_cell.length_a   1.000
_cell.length_b   1.000
_cell.length_c   1.000
_cell.angle_alpha   90.00
_cell.angle_beta   90.00
_cell.angle_gamma   90.00
#
_symmetry.space_group_name_H-M   'P 1'
#
loop_
_entity.id
_entity.type
_entity.pdbx_description
1 polymer ?
#
loop_
_entity_poly.entity_id
_entity_poly.type
_entity_poly.pdbx_seq_one_letter_code
_entity_poly.pdbx_strand_id
1 'polypeptide(L)' 'MSKVFSELAEASAEQSDKRENGPVWYLQTREGKEFGPVKLDVLRSWAEDGRIIPGCKISCDKKEWMPAENLG' A
#
# COMPACT_ATOMS: atom_id res chain seq x y z
N MET A 1 -7.58 -35.80 18.09
CA MET A 1 -7.56 -34.34 17.89
C MET A 1 -6.47 -33.74 18.77
N SER A 2 -5.33 -33.35 18.19
CA SER A 2 -4.31 -32.53 18.86
C SER A 2 -3.79 -31.53 17.83
N LYS A 3 -4.18 -30.26 18.02
CA LYS A 3 -3.73 -29.12 17.22
C LYS A 3 -2.31 -28.78 17.67
N VAL A 4 -1.32 -29.18 16.88
CA VAL A 4 0.06 -28.70 16.99
C VAL A 4 0.38 -27.94 15.72
N PHE A 5 1.12 -26.83 15.85
CA PHE A 5 1.50 -25.86 14.82
C PHE A 5 0.44 -24.78 14.46
N SER A 6 0.23 -23.83 15.38
CA SER A 6 -0.41 -22.53 15.08
C SER A 6 0.48 -21.32 15.44
N GLU A 7 1.79 -21.53 15.59
CA GLU A 7 2.76 -20.47 15.82
C GLU A 7 3.91 -20.63 14.83
N LEU A 8 3.77 -20.00 13.66
CA LEU A 8 4.91 -19.35 13.03
C LEU A 8 4.64 -17.85 13.11
N ALA A 9 5.17 -17.28 14.18
CA ALA A 9 5.13 -15.89 14.54
C ALA A 9 5.74 -14.99 13.46
N GLU A 10 5.02 -13.90 13.20
CA GLU A 10 5.55 -12.53 13.22
C GLU A 10 6.72 -12.19 12.30
N ALA A 11 6.38 -11.54 11.18
CA ALA A 11 7.23 -10.48 10.66
C ALA A 11 6.36 -9.31 10.17
N SER A 12 6.48 -8.19 10.90
CA SER A 12 6.17 -6.82 10.48
C SER A 12 4.71 -6.47 10.19
N ALA A 13 3.92 -6.33 11.26
CA ALA A 13 2.79 -5.40 11.25
C ALA A 13 2.96 -4.40 12.41
N GLU A 14 4.15 -3.84 12.56
CA GLU A 14 4.37 -2.74 13.49
C GLU A 14 5.18 -1.67 12.78
N GLN A 15 4.51 -0.56 12.47
CA GLN A 15 5.16 0.72 12.27
C GLN A 15 4.34 1.78 12.98
N SER A 16 4.90 2.10 14.14
CA SER A 16 4.54 3.11 15.11
C SER A 16 4.41 4.50 14.51
N ASP A 17 3.37 5.20 14.95
CA ASP A 17 3.08 6.61 14.79
C ASP A 17 4.31 7.51 14.99
N LYS A 18 4.59 8.41 14.04
CA LYS A 18 5.37 9.63 14.30
C LYS A 18 4.98 10.75 13.34
N ARG A 19 3.94 11.50 13.72
CA ARG A 19 3.56 12.85 13.24
C ARG A 19 4.37 13.43 12.07
N GLU A 20 4.06 12.96 10.86
CA GLU A 20 4.14 13.74 9.64
C GLU A 20 2.75 13.65 9.02
N ASN A 21 1.89 14.63 9.33
CA ASN A 21 0.48 14.69 8.92
C ASN A 21 0.36 15.04 7.42
N GLY A 22 1.07 14.32 6.57
CA GLY A 22 0.88 14.33 5.13
C GLY A 22 -0.23 13.34 4.76
N PRO A 23 -0.93 13.57 3.63
CA PRO A 23 -1.90 12.59 3.14
C PRO A 23 -1.20 11.25 2.91
N VAL A 24 -1.66 10.22 3.63
CA VAL A 24 -1.22 8.83 3.40
C VAL A 24 -1.96 8.27 2.19
N TRP A 25 -1.23 7.54 1.36
CA TRP A 25 -1.77 6.92 0.17
C TRP A 25 -1.58 5.42 0.21
N TYR A 26 -2.49 4.73 -0.46
CA TYR A 26 -2.53 3.29 -0.63
C TYR A 26 -2.58 2.99 -2.11
N LEU A 27 -1.86 1.95 -2.56
CA LEU A 27 -1.89 1.45 -3.92
C LEU A 27 -2.57 0.09 -3.93
N GLN A 28 -3.61 -0.09 -4.73
CA GLN A 28 -4.23 -1.37 -5.01
C GLN A 28 -3.86 -1.81 -6.42
N THR A 29 -3.23 -2.97 -6.51
CA THR A 29 -2.94 -3.62 -7.79
C THR A 29 -4.20 -4.26 -8.37
N ARG A 30 -4.17 -4.60 -9.67
CA ARG A 30 -5.26 -5.33 -10.33
C ARG A 30 -5.57 -6.69 -9.67
N GLU A 31 -4.59 -7.30 -9.01
CA GLU A 31 -4.77 -8.54 -8.24
C GLU A 31 -5.56 -8.32 -6.93
N GLY A 32 -5.83 -7.07 -6.54
CA GLY A 32 -6.46 -6.73 -5.27
C GLY A 32 -5.48 -6.65 -4.09
N LYS A 33 -4.17 -6.73 -4.34
CA LYS A 33 -3.17 -6.48 -3.29
C LYS A 33 -3.05 -4.99 -3.03
N GLU A 34 -3.18 -4.61 -1.77
CA GLU A 34 -3.03 -3.25 -1.28
C GLU A 34 -1.64 -3.03 -0.67
N PHE A 35 -0.98 -1.95 -1.06
CA PHE A 35 0.34 -1.53 -0.59
C PHE A 35 0.20 -0.17 0.08
N GLY A 36 0.63 -0.04 1.33
CA GLY A 36 0.56 1.20 2.08
C GLY A 36 0.48 0.97 3.58
N PRO A 37 0.39 2.06 4.38
CA PRO A 37 0.37 3.46 3.98
C PRO A 37 1.73 3.97 3.49
N VAL A 38 1.75 4.71 2.37
CA VAL A 38 2.95 5.37 1.81
C VAL A 38 2.68 6.85 1.49
N LYS A 39 3.73 7.67 1.37
CA LYS A 39 3.60 9.07 0.93
C LYS A 39 3.38 9.16 -0.58
N LEU A 40 2.80 10.27 -1.05
CA LEU A 40 2.59 10.53 -2.48
C LEU A 40 3.90 10.47 -3.28
N ASP A 41 4.99 11.02 -2.74
CA ASP A 41 6.32 10.96 -3.37
C ASP A 41 6.80 9.53 -3.62
N VAL A 42 6.51 8.60 -2.69
CA VAL A 42 6.86 7.19 -2.86
C VAL A 42 6.08 6.58 -4.02
N LEU A 43 4.79 6.90 -4.12
CA LEU A 43 3.96 6.44 -5.25
C LEU A 43 4.44 7.03 -6.58
N ARG A 44 4.83 8.31 -6.59
CA ARG A 44 5.43 8.95 -7.77
C ARG A 44 6.72 8.23 -8.17
N SER A 45 7.62 7.98 -7.23
CA SER A 45 8.83 7.21 -7.52
C SER A 45 8.52 5.81 -8.06
N TRP A 46 7.46 5.15 -7.60
CA TRP A 46 7.05 3.86 -8.17
C TRP A 46 6.44 3.98 -9.57
N ALA A 47 5.73 5.08 -9.87
CA ALA A 47 5.26 5.37 -11.21
C ALA A 47 6.44 5.66 -12.16
N GLU A 48 7.42 6.45 -11.72
CA GLU A 48 8.64 6.78 -12.46
C GLU A 48 9.53 5.54 -12.68
N ASP A 49 9.67 4.67 -11.68
CA ASP A 49 10.41 3.39 -11.78
C ASP A 49 9.67 2.35 -12.63
N GLY A 50 8.42 2.62 -13.05
CA GLY A 50 7.59 1.69 -13.82
C GLY A 50 7.09 0.49 -13.01
N ARG A 51 7.14 0.55 -11.67
CA ARG A 51 6.57 -0.47 -10.77
C ARG A 51 5.06 -0.41 -10.71
N ILE A 52 4.48 0.75 -10.96
CA ILE A 52 3.03 0.91 -11.08
C ILE A 52 2.63 0.52 -12.49
N ILE A 53 2.07 -0.68 -12.60
CA ILE A 53 1.49 -1.18 -13.86
C ILE A 53 0.16 -0.47 -14.18
N PRO A 54 -0.18 -0.33 -15.46
CA PRO A 54 -1.49 0.18 -15.88
C PRO A 54 -2.60 -0.70 -15.30
N GLY A 55 -3.61 -0.05 -14.72
CA GLY A 55 -4.68 -0.72 -13.97
C GLY A 55 -4.44 -0.85 -12.45
N CYS A 56 -3.28 -0.42 -11.94
CA CYS A 56 -3.14 -0.10 -10.53
C CYS A 56 -4.01 1.13 -10.17
N LYS A 57 -4.54 1.12 -8.96
CA LYS A 57 -5.32 2.21 -8.39
C LYS A 57 -4.67 2.72 -7.12
N ILE A 58 -4.89 3.98 -6.79
CA ILE A 58 -4.42 4.62 -5.57
C ILE A 58 -5.58 5.22 -4.81
N SER A 59 -5.49 5.26 -3.49
CA SER A 59 -6.49 5.86 -2.62
C SER A 59 -5.83 6.52 -1.42
N CYS A 60 -6.29 7.69 -1.03
CA CYS A 60 -5.90 8.33 0.23
C CYS A 60 -6.81 7.96 1.41
N ASP A 61 -8.02 7.47 1.13
CA ASP A 61 -9.06 7.16 2.13
C ASP A 61 -9.44 5.66 2.16
N LYS A 62 -8.85 4.84 1.27
CA LYS A 62 -9.24 3.45 0.95
C LYS A 62 -10.68 3.27 0.45
N LYS A 63 -11.46 4.34 0.35
CA LYS A 63 -12.82 4.33 -0.20
C LYS A 63 -12.85 4.72 -1.68
N GLU A 64 -12.18 5.82 -2.02
CA GLU A 64 -12.12 6.31 -3.40
C GLU A 64 -10.80 5.92 -4.05
N TRP A 65 -10.88 5.09 -5.09
CA TRP A 65 -9.72 4.56 -5.79
C TRP A 65 -9.60 5.22 -7.17
N MET A 66 -8.51 5.95 -7.38
CA MET A 66 -8.19 6.62 -8.64
C MET A 66 -7.12 5.83 -9.40
N PRO A 67 -7.09 5.84 -10.73
CA PRO A 67 -6.02 5.20 -11.48
C PRO A 67 -4.67 5.83 -11.10
N ALA A 68 -3.67 4.97 -10.86
CA ALA A 68 -2.34 5.43 -10.45
C ALA A 68 -1.61 6.23 -11.55
N GLU A 69 -2.08 6.12 -12.80
CA GLU A 69 -1.67 6.93 -13.95
C GLU A 69 -1.96 8.45 -13.75
N ASN A 70 -2.84 8.79 -12.81
CA ASN A 70 -3.19 10.18 -12.49
C ASN A 70 -2.18 10.85 -11.53
N LEU A 71 -1.09 10.17 -11.17
CA LEU A 71 0.00 10.68 -10.32
C LEU A 71 0.95 11.67 -11.03
N GLY A 72 0.66 11.99 -12.29
CA GLY A 72 1.44 12.87 -13.17
C GLY A 72 1.79 14.23 -12.59
#